data_AF-A0A3N5V715-F1
#
_entry.id   AF-A0A3N5V715-F1
#
_cell.length_a   1.000
_cell.length_b   1.000
_cell.length_c   1.000
_cell.angle_alpha   90.00
_cell.angle_beta   90.00
_cell.angle_gamma   90.00
#
_symmetry.space_group_name_H-M   'P 1'
#
loop_
_entity.id
_entity.type
_entity.pdbx_description
1 polymer ?
#
loop_
_entity_poly.entity_id
_entity_poly.type
_entity_poly.pdbx_seq_one_letter_code
_entity_poly.pdbx_strand_id
1 'polypeptide(L)'
;MLISANRSETEGWRIDRLKKARYCFCAIYGISENQAALLIDAIHDHKGELTVMWSRQQQPTQEQMRAWGLAWELCDEAKENVTHNDPDLMWLVPDSDPI
;
A
#
# COMPACT_ATOMS: atom_id res chain seq x y z
N MET A 1 -9.92 -5.51 0.80
CA MET A 1 -8.78 -4.62 1.07
C MET A 1 -8.82 -4.08 2.49
N LEU A 2 -7.86 -4.48 3.31
CA LEU A 2 -7.60 -3.93 4.66
C LEU A 2 -6.77 -2.63 4.57
N ILE A 3 -7.05 -1.67 5.45
CA ILE A 3 -6.26 -0.44 5.59
C ILE A 3 -5.79 -0.37 7.04
N SER A 4 -4.48 -0.26 7.27
CA SER A 4 -3.90 -0.12 8.60
C SER A 4 -2.74 0.85 8.61
N ALA A 5 -2.42 1.43 9.75
CA ALA A 5 -1.28 2.30 9.91
C ALA A 5 -0.72 2.18 11.32
N ASN A 6 0.57 2.42 11.49
CA ASN A 6 1.15 2.50 12.81
C ASN A 6 0.59 3.71 13.58
N ARG A 7 0.30 3.52 14.87
CA ARG A 7 -0.26 4.55 15.76
C ARG A 7 -1.56 5.16 15.23
N SER A 8 -2.36 4.41 14.45
CA SER A 8 -3.62 4.91 13.87
C SER A 8 -4.61 5.45 14.92
N GLU A 9 -4.54 4.97 16.16
CA GLU A 9 -5.35 5.44 17.29
C GLU A 9 -5.04 6.90 17.69
N THR A 10 -3.82 7.37 17.45
CA THR A 10 -3.37 8.74 17.77
C THR A 10 -3.04 9.57 16.52
N GLU A 11 -2.84 8.92 15.38
CA GLU A 11 -2.45 9.50 14.10
C GLU A 11 -3.44 9.12 12.98
N GLY A 12 -4.74 9.38 13.19
CA GLY A 12 -5.81 9.03 12.25
C GLY A 12 -5.63 9.59 10.82
N TRP A 13 -4.88 10.68 10.68
CA TRP A 13 -4.49 11.25 9.38
C TRP A 13 -3.73 10.25 8.49
N ARG A 14 -3.03 9.26 9.07
CA ARG A 14 -2.38 8.19 8.28
C ARG A 14 -3.40 7.31 7.57
N ILE A 15 -4.49 6.98 8.25
CA ILE A 15 -5.58 6.20 7.64
C ILE A 15 -6.24 6.99 6.52
N ASP A 16 -6.45 8.29 6.72
CA ASP A 16 -7.03 9.15 5.69
C ASP A 16 -6.09 9.34 4.49
N ARG A 17 -4.77 9.42 4.74
CA ARG A 17 -3.76 9.39 3.70
C ARG A 17 -3.79 8.10 2.90
N LEU A 18 -3.91 6.94 3.55
CA LEU A 18 -4.03 5.65 2.85
C LEU A 18 -5.31 5.57 2.00
N LYS A 19 -6.43 6.08 2.50
CA LYS A 19 -7.67 6.19 1.69
C LYS A 19 -7.48 7.10 0.48
N LYS A 20 -6.81 8.24 0.67
CA LYS A 20 -6.47 9.17 -0.43
C LYS A 20 -5.56 8.49 -1.45
N ALA A 21 -4.51 7.79 -1.00
CA ALA A 21 -3.60 7.06 -1.87
C ALA A 21 -4.32 5.98 -2.67
N ARG A 22 -5.22 5.20 -2.04
CA ARG A 22 -6.08 4.23 -2.74
C ARG A 22 -6.92 4.90 -3.82
N TYR A 23 -7.56 6.03 -3.50
CA TYR A 23 -8.36 6.79 -4.45
C TYR A 23 -7.52 7.28 -5.63
N CYS A 24 -6.35 7.86 -5.37
CA CYS A 24 -5.40 8.30 -6.40
C CYS A 24 -4.93 7.15 -7.27
N PHE A 25 -4.57 6.00 -6.69
CA PHE A 25 -4.19 4.79 -7.43
C PHE A 25 -5.30 4.35 -8.38
N CYS A 26 -6.55 4.28 -7.90
CA CYS A 26 -7.71 3.92 -8.71
C CYS A 26 -7.89 4.88 -9.90
N ALA A 27 -7.77 6.19 -9.65
CA ALA A 27 -7.88 7.21 -10.69
C ALA A 27 -6.74 7.14 -11.73
N ILE A 28 -5.51 6.93 -11.28
CA ILE A 28 -4.31 6.86 -12.14
C ILE A 28 -4.34 5.60 -13.00
N TYR A 29 -4.62 4.45 -12.39
CA TYR A 29 -4.62 3.17 -13.09
C TYR A 29 -5.91 2.92 -13.88
N GLY A 30 -6.96 3.73 -13.66
CA GLY A 30 -8.21 3.67 -14.39
C GLY A 30 -9.12 2.52 -13.97
N ILE A 31 -9.16 2.21 -12.67
CA ILE A 31 -10.01 1.16 -12.11
C ILE A 31 -10.90 1.68 -10.98
N SER A 32 -11.98 0.98 -10.70
CA SER A 32 -12.84 1.23 -9.54
C SER A 32 -12.22 0.70 -8.24
N GLU A 33 -12.69 1.19 -7.09
CA GLU A 33 -12.27 0.67 -5.79
C GLU A 33 -12.60 -0.82 -5.60
N ASN A 34 -13.72 -1.29 -6.16
CA ASN A 34 -14.10 -2.70 -6.13
C ASN A 34 -13.11 -3.56 -6.91
N GLN A 35 -12.67 -3.10 -8.09
CA GLN A 35 -11.62 -3.78 -8.86
C GLN A 35 -10.28 -3.75 -8.11
N ALA A 36 -9.91 -2.62 -7.49
CA ALA A 36 -8.71 -2.53 -6.68
C ALA A 36 -8.76 -3.51 -5.49
N ALA A 37 -9.92 -3.70 -4.86
CA ALA A 37 -10.10 -4.63 -3.76
C ALA A 37 -10.00 -6.12 -4.15
N LEU A 38 -10.09 -6.45 -5.45
CA LEU A 38 -9.82 -7.80 -5.96
C LEU A 38 -8.32 -8.03 -6.21
N LEU A 39 -7.55 -6.96 -6.43
CA LEU A 39 -6.11 -7.01 -6.72
C LEU A 39 -5.25 -6.89 -5.46
N ILE A 40 -5.75 -6.19 -4.44
CA ILE A 40 -4.98 -5.75 -3.27
C ILE A 40 -5.69 -6.20 -2.00
N ASP A 41 -4.98 -7.04 -1.24
CA ASP A 41 -5.47 -7.59 0.01
C ASP A 41 -5.40 -6.53 1.12
N ALA A 42 -4.31 -5.76 1.17
CA ALA A 42 -4.12 -4.74 2.19
C ALA A 42 -3.14 -3.62 1.78
N ILE A 43 -3.29 -2.46 2.42
CA ILE A 43 -2.31 -1.37 2.39
C ILE A 43 -1.96 -0.94 3.82
N HIS A 44 -0.69 -0.65 4.05
CA HIS A 44 -0.18 -0.27 5.37
C HIS A 44 0.75 0.95 5.30
N ASP A 45 0.60 1.89 6.24
CA ASP A 45 1.52 3.02 6.42
C ASP A 45 2.39 2.82 7.66
N HIS A 46 3.70 2.73 7.45
CA HIS A 46 4.71 2.70 8.50
C HIS A 46 5.66 3.90 8.36
N LYS A 47 5.45 4.95 9.17
CA LYS A 47 6.35 6.12 9.24
C LYS A 47 6.57 6.82 7.87
N GLY A 48 5.58 6.83 6.98
CA GLY A 48 5.71 7.43 5.65
C GLY A 48 6.08 6.45 4.54
N GLU A 49 6.34 5.19 4.91
CA GLU A 49 6.47 4.09 3.95
C GLU A 49 5.11 3.42 3.74
N LEU A 50 4.73 3.28 2.47
CA LEU A 50 3.54 2.55 2.05
C LEU A 50 3.92 1.12 1.66
N THR A 51 3.30 0.15 2.33
CA THR A 51 3.35 -1.25 1.91
C THR A 51 2.04 -1.64 1.25
N VAL A 52 2.11 -2.11 0.00
CA VAL A 52 0.97 -2.66 -0.74
C VAL A 52 1.09 -4.18 -0.78
N MET A 53 0.11 -4.88 -0.19
CA MET A 53 0.00 -6.33 -0.19
C MET A 53 -0.95 -6.76 -1.31
N TRP A 54 -0.40 -7.42 -2.32
CA TRP A 54 -1.15 -7.88 -3.48
C TRP A 54 -1.87 -9.20 -3.18
N SER A 55 -2.95 -9.48 -3.90
CA SER A 55 -3.63 -10.78 -3.82
C SER A 55 -2.68 -11.90 -4.25
N ARG A 56 -2.69 -13.02 -3.51
CA ARG A 56 -1.82 -14.21 -3.72
C ARG A 56 -1.81 -14.75 -5.15
N GLN A 57 -2.85 -14.47 -5.92
CA GLN A 57 -2.99 -14.99 -7.28
C GLN A 57 -2.31 -14.10 -8.33
N GLN A 58 -1.77 -12.94 -7.95
CA GLN A 58 -1.29 -11.96 -8.91
C GLN A 58 -0.10 -11.16 -8.39
N GLN A 59 1.04 -11.30 -9.10
CA GLN A 59 2.13 -10.35 -8.95
C GLN A 59 1.77 -9.01 -9.60
N PRO A 60 2.17 -7.87 -9.00
CA PRO A 60 1.91 -6.58 -9.59
C PRO A 60 2.68 -6.39 -10.90
N THR A 61 2.02 -5.78 -11.87
CA THR A 61 2.69 -5.30 -13.08
C THR A 61 3.51 -4.04 -12.77
N GLN A 62 4.49 -3.74 -13.63
CA GLN A 62 5.28 -2.51 -13.49
C GLN A 62 4.42 -1.24 -13.56
N GLU A 63 3.31 -1.26 -14.31
CA GLU A 63 2.37 -0.15 -14.39
C GLU A 63 1.59 0.03 -13.08
N GLN A 64 1.19 -1.08 -12.45
CA GLN A 64 0.53 -1.06 -11.15
C GLN A 64 1.46 -0.52 -10.05
N MET A 65 2.73 -0.95 -10.05
CA MET A 65 3.74 -0.44 -9.11
C MET A 65 3.97 1.06 -9.32
N ARG A 66 4.14 1.49 -10.57
CA ARG A 66 4.29 2.91 -10.92
C ARG A 66 3.07 3.74 -10.48
N ALA A 67 1.86 3.24 -10.69
CA ALA A 67 0.64 3.94 -10.30
C ALA A 67 0.56 4.19 -8.80
N TRP A 68 0.98 3.22 -7.98
CA TRP A 68 1.08 3.40 -6.53
C TRP A 68 2.17 4.39 -6.11
N GLY A 69 3.33 4.36 -6.76
CA GLY A 69 4.38 5.37 -6.54
C GLY A 69 3.86 6.80 -6.77
N LEU A 70 3.16 7.02 -7.89
CA LEU A 70 2.53 8.31 -8.19
C LEU A 70 1.41 8.68 -7.21
N ALA A 71 0.60 7.69 -6.80
CA ALA A 71 -0.47 7.91 -5.83
C ALA A 71 0.08 8.34 -4.46
N TRP A 72 1.23 7.79 -4.06
CA TRP A 72 1.91 8.16 -2.82
C TRP A 72 2.56 9.54 -2.90
N GLU A 73 3.14 9.88 -4.06
CA GLU A 73 3.63 11.23 -4.35
C GLU A 73 2.54 12.31 -4.24
N LEU A 74 1.33 12.03 -4.74
CA LEU A 74 0.16 12.91 -4.57
C LEU A 74 -0.36 13.00 -3.12
N CYS A 75 0.17 12.16 -2.23
CA CYS A 75 -0.10 12.15 -0.80
C CYS A 75 1.03 12.80 0.02
N ASP A 76 1.88 13.61 -0.64
CA ASP A 76 2.98 14.37 -0.04
C ASP A 76 4.10 13.48 0.54
N GLU A 77 4.27 12.29 -0.03
CA GLU A 77 5.33 11.33 0.34
C GLU A 77 6.21 10.96 -0.86
N ALA A 78 7.39 10.39 -0.64
CA ALA A 78 8.28 10.02 -1.75
C ALA A 78 7.80 8.74 -2.46
N LYS A 79 7.74 8.74 -3.80
CA LYS A 79 7.33 7.56 -4.59
C LYS A 79 8.22 6.33 -4.36
N GLU A 80 9.47 6.54 -3.96
CA GLU A 80 10.43 5.50 -3.62
C GLU A 80 10.08 4.79 -2.30
N ASN A 81 9.26 5.39 -1.45
CA ASN A 81 8.81 4.83 -0.17
C ASN A 81 7.61 3.87 -0.34
N VAL A 82 7.42 3.30 -1.53
CA VAL A 82 6.37 2.32 -1.80
C VAL A 82 6.98 0.94 -1.97
N THR A 83 6.65 0.04 -1.06
CA THR A 83 7.04 -1.37 -1.11
C THR A 83 5.87 -2.23 -1.59
N HIS A 84 6.15 -3.14 -2.52
CA HIS A 84 5.17 -4.08 -3.05
C HIS A 84 5.53 -5.50 -2.58
N ASN A 85 4.75 -6.01 -1.63
CA ASN A 85 4.99 -7.35 -1.08
C ASN A 85 4.02 -8.36 -1.69
N ASP A 86 4.58 -9.52 -2.03
CA ASP A 86 3.82 -10.74 -2.27
C ASP A 86 3.45 -11.35 -0.90
N PRO A 87 2.18 -11.69 -0.64
CA PRO A 87 1.76 -12.39 0.58
C PRO A 87 2.52 -13.70 0.87
N ASP A 88 3.17 -14.32 -0.12
CA ASP A 88 4.03 -15.50 0.12
C ASP A 88 5.40 -15.15 0.72
N LEU A 89 5.81 -13.87 0.68
CA LEU A 89 7.05 -13.39 1.32
C LEU A 89 6.86 -12.97 2.78
N MET A 90 5.62 -12.96 3.29
CA MET A 90 5.30 -12.54 4.67
C MET A 90 5.84 -13.49 5.74
N TRP A 91 6.20 -14.73 5.38
CA TRP A 91 6.78 -15.75 6.27
C TRP A 91 8.31 -15.86 6.19
N LEU A 92 8.95 -15.11 5.28
CA LEU A 92 10.41 -15.14 5.08
C LEU A 92 11.14 -13.95 5.70
N VAL A 93 10.43 -13.07 6.40
CA VAL A 93 11.05 -12.12 7.31
C VAL A 93 11.20 -12.84 8.65
N PRO A 94 12.39 -13.34 9.03
CA PRO A 94 12.58 -13.79 10.40
C PRO A 94 12.30 -12.59 11.30
N ASP A 95 11.45 -12.79 12.32
CA ASP A 95 11.19 -11.84 13.39
C ASP A 95 12.53 -11.29 13.88
N SER A 96 12.89 -10.13 13.34
CA SER A 96 14.10 -9.41 13.71
C SER A 96 13.73 -8.54 14.90
N ASP A 97 13.44 -9.21 16.00
CA ASP A 97 13.39 -8.59 17.32
C ASP A 97 14.83 -8.41 17.87
N PRO A 98 15.02 -7.48 18.82
CA PRO A 98 15.88 -6.32 18.65
C PRO A 98 17.30 -6.50 19.20
N ILE A 99 18.21 -5.59 18.85
CA ILE A 99 19.43 -5.32 19.63
C ILE A 99 19.15 -4.17 20.59
#